data_AF-A0A8R7QW31-F1
#
_entry.id   AF-A0A8R7QW31-F1
#
_cell.length_a   1.000
_cell.length_b   1.000
_cell.length_c   1.000
_cell.angle_alpha   90.00
_cell.angle_beta   90.00
_cell.angle_gamma   90.00
#
_symmetry.space_group_name_H-M   'P 1'
#
loop_
_entity.id
_entity.type
_entity.pdbx_description
1 polymer ?
#
loop_
_entity_poly.entity_id
_entity_poly.type
_entity_poly.pdbx_seq_one_letter_code
_entity_poly.pdbx_strand_id
1 'polypeptide(L)'
;GSGGRGAVAVLLDTGNFVLRSRNGTEIWQSYDQPTDTFLPGFKLWVNYKTHVAARIVAWKGPDDPSTGEFVLSGDTSTGLQILTWRGSSLYWRA
;
A
#
# COMPACT_ATOMS: atom_id res chain seq x y z
N GLY A 1 -37.06 -11.41 -10.53
CA GLY A 1 -35.85 -11.81 -11.28
C GLY A 1 -34.66 -11.72 -10.35
N SER A 2 -33.89 -12.80 -10.20
CA SER A 2 -32.81 -12.92 -9.21
C SER A 2 -31.66 -11.94 -9.50
N GLY A 3 -31.63 -10.83 -8.76
CA GLY A 3 -30.50 -9.89 -8.73
C GLY A 3 -29.32 -10.49 -7.97
N GLY A 4 -28.54 -11.36 -8.63
CA GLY A 4 -27.25 -11.77 -8.10
C GLY A 4 -26.34 -10.56 -7.97
N ARG A 5 -25.91 -10.24 -6.73
CA ARG A 5 -24.89 -9.23 -6.42
C ARG A 5 -23.53 -9.72 -6.94
N GLY A 6 -23.32 -9.66 -8.24
CA GLY A 6 -22.05 -10.02 -8.87
C GLY A 6 -21.03 -8.88 -8.77
N ALA A 7 -19.78 -9.23 -8.55
CA ALA A 7 -18.62 -8.35 -8.71
C ALA A 7 -17.65 -8.98 -9.72
N VAL A 8 -16.87 -8.14 -10.39
CA VAL A 8 -15.83 -8.55 -11.32
C VAL A 8 -14.47 -8.12 -10.78
N ALA A 9 -13.48 -9.00 -10.93
CA ALA A 9 -12.09 -8.70 -10.64
C ALA A 9 -11.42 -8.21 -11.91
N VAL A 10 -10.74 -7.07 -11.83
CA VAL A 10 -10.09 -6.42 -12.99
C VAL A 10 -8.67 -6.04 -12.59
N LEU A 11 -7.69 -6.42 -13.42
CA LEU A 11 -6.34 -5.88 -13.35
C LEU A 11 -6.26 -4.70 -14.33
N LEU A 12 -6.05 -3.51 -13.82
CA LEU A 12 -5.90 -2.30 -14.63
C LEU A 12 -4.48 -2.21 -15.20
N ASP A 13 -4.30 -1.46 -16.29
CA ASP A 13 -2.98 -1.25 -16.93
C ASP A 13 -1.96 -0.57 -16.00
N THR A 14 -2.41 0.07 -14.92
CA THR A 14 -1.56 0.61 -13.86
C THR A 14 -0.97 -0.47 -12.94
N GLY A 15 -1.44 -1.71 -13.05
CA GLY A 15 -1.14 -2.79 -12.10
C GLY A 15 -2.03 -2.77 -10.85
N ASN A 16 -2.99 -1.85 -10.75
CA ASN A 16 -3.98 -1.88 -9.67
C ASN A 16 -5.00 -3.01 -9.92
N PHE A 17 -5.12 -3.93 -8.97
CA PHE A 17 -6.11 -4.99 -9.01
C PHE A 17 -7.34 -4.54 -8.24
N VAL A 18 -8.48 -4.43 -8.91
CA VAL A 18 -9.72 -3.87 -8.35
C VAL A 18 -10.84 -4.89 -8.37
N LEU A 19 -11.65 -4.86 -7.31
CA LEU A 19 -12.95 -5.54 -7.28
C LEU A 19 -14.03 -4.50 -7.55
N ARG A 20 -14.80 -4.71 -8.62
CA ARG A 20 -15.81 -3.76 -9.09
C ARG A 20 -17.20 -4.39 -9.09
N SER A 21 -18.17 -3.71 -8.49
CA SER A 21 -19.57 -4.13 -8.56
C SER A 21 -20.16 -3.87 -9.94
N ARG A 22 -21.31 -4.49 -10.23
CA ARG A 22 -21.96 -4.42 -11.55
C ARG A 22 -22.36 -3.00 -12.00
N ASN A 23 -22.58 -2.09 -11.07
CA ASN A 23 -22.85 -0.66 -11.33
C ASN A 23 -21.58 0.17 -11.58
N GLY A 24 -20.40 -0.46 -11.61
CA GLY A 24 -19.12 0.19 -11.85
C GLY A 24 -18.40 0.71 -10.60
N THR A 25 -18.99 0.58 -9.40
CA THR A 25 -18.34 1.02 -8.16
C THR A 25 -17.17 0.11 -7.80
N GLU A 26 -16.00 0.70 -7.56
CA GLU A 26 -14.84 0.00 -7.00
C GLU A 26 -15.06 -0.16 -5.50
N ILE A 27 -15.13 -1.42 -5.05
CA ILE A 27 -15.41 -1.76 -3.65
C ILE A 27 -14.17 -2.22 -2.89
N TRP A 28 -13.09 -2.55 -3.60
CA TRP A 28 -11.77 -2.87 -3.05
C TRP A 28 -10.69 -2.67 -4.13
N GLN A 29 -9.47 -2.32 -3.73
CA GLN A 29 -8.31 -2.22 -4.61
C GLN A 29 -7.01 -2.64 -3.91
N SER A 30 -6.07 -3.23 -4.67
CA SER A 30 -4.77 -3.68 -4.13
C SER A 30 -3.89 -2.52 -3.69
N TYR A 31 -4.05 -1.34 -4.30
CA TYR A 31 -3.33 -0.14 -3.90
C TYR A 31 -3.66 0.35 -2.48
N ASP A 32 -4.74 -0.11 -1.86
CA ASP A 32 -5.00 0.23 -0.45
C ASP A 32 -4.23 -0.71 0.52
N GLN A 33 -3.55 -1.73 0.00
CA GLN A 33 -2.80 -2.74 0.76
C GLN A 33 -1.44 -3.05 0.10
N PRO A 34 -0.49 -2.10 0.11
CA PRO A 34 0.84 -2.31 -0.47
C PRO A 34 1.65 -3.35 0.31
N THR A 35 2.52 -4.06 -0.41
CA THR A 35 3.51 -5.00 0.14
C THR A 35 4.87 -4.31 0.30
N ASP A 36 5.84 -4.71 -0.52
CA ASP A 36 7.23 -4.27 -0.56
C ASP A 36 7.51 -3.26 -1.70
N THR A 37 6.52 -3.02 -2.57
CA THR A 37 6.70 -2.25 -3.82
C THR A 37 5.65 -1.15 -3.99
N PHE A 38 6.09 0.05 -4.43
CA PHE A 38 5.21 1.11 -4.93
C PHE A 38 5.19 1.09 -6.46
N LEU A 39 4.00 1.13 -7.05
CA LEU A 39 3.80 1.29 -8.50
C LEU A 39 3.40 2.74 -8.86
N PRO A 40 3.74 3.22 -10.06
CA PRO A 40 3.24 4.51 -10.55
C PRO A 40 1.71 4.59 -10.51
N GLY A 41 1.16 5.68 -9.98
CA GLY A 41 -0.29 5.88 -9.81
C GLY A 41 -0.82 5.50 -8.42
N PHE A 42 -0.01 4.84 -7.58
CA PHE A 42 -0.28 4.69 -6.16
C PHE A 42 -0.35 6.07 -5.47
N LYS A 43 -1.36 6.29 -4.63
CA LYS A 43 -1.48 7.52 -3.83
C LYS A 43 -0.81 7.31 -2.48
N LEU A 44 0.21 8.12 -2.18
CA LEU A 44 0.77 8.18 -0.84
C LEU A 44 -0.27 8.80 0.11
N TRP A 45 -0.77 8.03 1.06
CA TRP A 45 -1.76 8.49 2.02
C TRP A 45 -1.10 8.98 3.31
N VAL A 46 -1.22 10.30 3.56
CA VAL A 46 -0.81 10.89 4.84
C VAL A 46 -1.89 10.72 5.88
N ASN A 47 -1.60 9.93 6.91
CA ASN A 47 -2.34 9.97 8.15
C ASN A 47 -1.80 11.12 9.01
N TYR A 48 -2.51 12.25 8.99
CA TYR A 48 -2.13 13.45 9.75
C TYR A 48 -2.17 13.27 11.27
N LYS A 49 -2.92 12.29 11.80
CA LYS A 49 -2.95 12.03 13.25
C LYS A 49 -1.68 11.32 13.72
N THR A 50 -1.17 10.40 12.90
CA THR A 50 0.05 9.63 13.20
C THR A 50 1.30 10.21 12.53
N HIS A 51 1.14 11.25 11.69
CA HIS A 51 2.17 11.85 10.86
C HIS A 51 2.89 10.88 9.90
N VAL A 52 2.23 9.79 9.48
CA VAL A 52 2.79 8.75 8.60
C VAL A 52 2.22 8.86 7.19
N ALA A 53 3.08 8.93 6.16
CA ALA A 53 2.69 9.18 4.76
C ALA A 53 2.56 7.95 3.85
N ALA A 54 3.19 6.85 4.25
CA ALA A 54 3.24 5.61 3.48
C ALA A 54 3.82 4.54 4.40
N ARG A 55 3.47 3.27 4.15
CA ARG A 55 4.12 2.15 4.85
C ARG A 55 4.29 0.99 3.89
N ILE A 56 5.52 0.78 3.44
CA ILE A 56 5.93 -0.40 2.67
C ILE A 56 6.77 -1.30 3.55
N VAL A 57 6.52 -2.59 3.49
CA VAL A 57 7.20 -3.61 4.28
C VAL A 57 7.97 -4.51 3.35
N ALA A 58 9.29 -4.56 3.53
CA ALA A 58 10.14 -5.46 2.77
C ALA A 58 9.75 -6.92 3.01
N TRP A 59 9.99 -7.76 2.03
CA TRP A 59 9.97 -9.21 2.22
C TRP A 59 11.02 -9.63 3.25
N LYS A 60 10.76 -10.75 3.92
CA LYS A 60 11.69 -11.33 4.88
C LYS A 60 12.95 -11.85 4.21
N GLY A 61 12.84 -12.32 2.97
CA GLY A 61 13.97 -12.72 2.14
C GLY A 61 13.58 -12.84 0.66
N PRO A 62 14.55 -13.12 -0.23
CA PRO A 62 14.33 -13.20 -1.67
C PRO A 62 13.25 -14.22 -2.08
N ASP A 63 13.16 -15.33 -1.32
CA ASP A 63 12.22 -16.42 -1.56
C ASP A 63 11.10 -16.50 -0.49
N ASP A 64 11.06 -15.55 0.45
CA ASP A 64 10.08 -15.50 1.54
C ASP A 64 9.33 -14.16 1.53
N PRO A 65 8.15 -14.10 0.87
CA PRO A 65 7.35 -12.88 0.76
C PRO A 65 6.60 -12.52 2.05
N SER A 66 6.83 -13.25 3.15
CA SER A 66 6.29 -12.86 4.44
C SER A 66 6.92 -11.55 4.95
N THR A 67 6.28 -10.95 5.95
CA THR A 67 6.67 -9.68 6.56
C THR A 67 8.12 -9.70 7.04
N GLY A 68 8.97 -8.88 6.43
CA GLY A 68 10.36 -8.65 6.85
C GLY A 68 10.51 -7.61 7.97
N GLU A 69 11.76 -7.31 8.31
CA GLU A 69 12.10 -6.37 9.40
C GLU A 69 12.13 -4.90 8.95
N PHE A 70 12.27 -4.66 7.65
CA PHE A 70 12.48 -3.32 7.11
C PHE A 70 11.17 -2.69 6.64
N VAL A 71 10.98 -1.43 7.01
CA VAL A 71 9.80 -0.64 6.63
C VAL A 71 10.23 0.70 6.08
N LEU A 72 9.80 1.01 4.85
CA LEU A 72 9.90 2.35 4.29
C LEU A 72 8.65 3.15 4.68
N SER A 73 8.86 4.31 5.30
CA SER A 73 7.79 5.18 5.75
C SER A 73 8.11 6.64 5.47
N GLY A 74 7.08 7.43 5.21
CA GLY A 74 7.20 8.89 5.28
C GLY A 74 6.87 9.39 6.69
N ASP A 75 7.68 10.29 7.22
CA ASP A 75 7.39 11.10 8.42
C ASP A 75 7.06 12.52 7.98
N THR A 76 6.01 13.10 8.55
CA THR A 76 5.55 14.46 8.26
C THR A 76 5.62 15.39 9.46
N SER A 77 6.06 14.91 10.63
CA SER A 77 6.10 15.68 11.88
C SER A 77 7.09 16.84 11.86
N THR A 78 8.16 16.73 11.08
CA THR A 78 9.23 17.74 10.95
C THR A 78 9.42 18.22 9.50
N GLY A 79 8.40 18.04 8.65
CA GLY A 79 8.48 18.11 7.19
C GLY A 79 8.45 16.72 6.56
N LEU A 80 8.16 16.61 5.26
CA LEU A 80 8.08 15.30 4.58
C LEU A 80 9.49 14.70 4.42
N GLN A 81 9.80 13.69 5.23
CA GLN A 81 11.04 12.92 5.17
C GLN A 81 10.74 11.46 4.86
N ILE A 82 11.63 10.81 4.11
CA ILE A 82 11.57 9.37 3.87
C ILE A 82 12.51 8.69 4.86
N LEU A 83 11.97 7.76 5.63
CA LEU A 83 12.66 7.01 6.67
C LEU A 83 12.59 5.52 6.37
N THR A 84 13.69 4.83 6.62
CA THR A 84 13.72 3.37 6.67
C THR A 84 13.89 2.92 8.10
N TRP A 85 12.98 2.08 8.58
CA TRP A 85 13.01 1.48 9.91
C TRP A 85 13.46 0.04 9.82
N ARG A 86 14.15 -0.45 10.86
CA ARG A 86 14.35 -1.88 11.12
C ARG A 86 13.73 -2.20 12.47
N GLY A 87 12.58 -2.86 12.48
CA GLY A 87 11.74 -2.95 13.67
C GLY A 87 11.35 -1.54 14.18
N SER A 88 11.67 -1.23 15.43
CA SER A 88 11.40 0.09 16.05
C SER A 88 12.56 1.07 15.95
N SER A 89 13.68 0.69 15.33
CA SER A 89 14.89 1.51 15.23
C SER A 89 14.98 2.18 13.85
N LEU A 90 15.29 3.47 13.83
CA LEU A 90 15.58 4.18 12.58
C LEU A 90 16.87 3.60 11.99
N TYR A 91 16.79 3.09 10.77
CA TYR A 91 17.93 2.53 10.05
C TYR A 91 18.56 3.56 9.10
N TRP A 92 17.73 4.33 8.39
CA TRP A 92 18.20 5.32 7.42
C TRP A 92 17.20 6.47 7.23
N ARG A 93 17.68 7.62 6.76
CA ARG A 93 16.90 8.81 6.42
C ARG A 93 17.50 9.53 5.20
N ALA A 94 16.62 9.98 4.30
CA ALA A 94 16.94 10.81 3.12
C ALA A 94 17.27 12.26 3.47
#